data_AF-A0AAJ5X1X8-F1
#
_entry.id   AF-A0AAJ5X1X8-F1
#
_cell.length_a   1.000
_cell.length_b   1.000
_cell.length_c   1.000
_cell.angle_alpha   90.00
_cell.angle_beta   90.00
_cell.angle_gamma   90.00
#
_symmetry.space_group_name_H-M   'P 1'
#
loop_
_entity.id
_entity.type
_entity.pdbx_description
1 polymer ?
#
loop_
_entity_poly.entity_id
_entity_poly.type
_entity_poly.pdbx_seq_one_letter_code
_entity_poly.pdbx_strand_id
1 'polypeptide(L)'
;MARRPAAPKRLNAANLTGLGADRLGELLMQAADADPILKRRLRLILAAEAGPDALALELDKRLTAMAASRARVSWRKRPDLVRDLWVLSEGVETLSRLSPAEGLMRRMAWFDLFRGLTSRVKDPRGEVADVFETAAPALWQAADAAVQADPAVAEALAEAVQDHPMDYARWIGAGGEALTPDLARRLLERLDATSGARGLRTAVRRLADRADDLDLWLSLVTPEERGSPDFAAAMARRLLIAGRIAEARQALEGALSPSPANRRWTFGRSPDGAPRLTPAWEAASIDLMEVEGRKDEAQDLRWVMFERDLSAPVLRTYLARLPDFDDVEALDRALAYVAAHADFEAALGFLMDWPAHREAAALVERRIREVRASLALKDDWAARLAQKYPDAAERLLASA
;
A
#
# COMPACT_ATOMS: atom_id res chain seq x y z
N MET A 1 -20.71 -15.51 63.09
CA MET A 1 -20.51 -15.93 61.68
C MET A 1 -20.14 -14.69 60.87
N ALA A 2 -18.88 -14.57 60.44
CA ALA A 2 -18.47 -13.45 59.60
C ALA A 2 -19.11 -13.58 58.22
N ARG A 3 -19.80 -12.52 57.75
CA ARG A 3 -20.39 -12.47 56.40
C ARG A 3 -19.28 -12.69 55.36
N ARG A 4 -19.42 -13.75 54.56
CA ARG A 4 -18.57 -13.99 53.38
C ARG A 4 -18.68 -12.76 52.47
N PRO A 5 -17.58 -12.09 52.10
CA PRO A 5 -17.65 -10.93 51.22
C PRO A 5 -18.32 -11.33 49.90
N ALA A 6 -19.20 -10.46 49.39
CA ALA A 6 -19.93 -10.70 48.16
C ALA A 6 -18.93 -10.86 47.00
N ALA A 7 -19.06 -11.94 46.22
CA ALA A 7 -18.21 -12.18 45.07
C ALA A 7 -18.34 -11.01 44.08
N PRO A 8 -17.22 -10.43 43.61
CA PRO A 8 -17.28 -9.32 42.66
C PRO A 8 -17.96 -9.80 41.36
N LYS A 9 -19.00 -9.08 40.92
CA LYS A 9 -19.86 -9.51 39.80
C LYS A 9 -19.25 -9.30 38.41
N ARG A 10 -18.12 -8.60 38.30
CA ARG A 10 -17.51 -8.20 37.02
C ARG A 10 -16.18 -8.92 36.78
N LEU A 11 -16.04 -9.60 35.65
CA LEU A 11 -14.75 -10.15 35.22
C LEU A 11 -13.83 -9.02 34.75
N ASN A 12 -12.73 -8.77 35.47
CA ASN A 12 -11.71 -7.78 35.11
C ASN A 12 -10.37 -8.11 35.80
N ALA A 13 -9.29 -7.45 35.39
CA ALA A 13 -7.94 -7.71 35.91
C ALA A 13 -7.85 -7.52 37.43
N ALA A 14 -8.39 -6.43 37.98
CA ALA A 14 -8.33 -6.14 39.42
C ALA A 14 -9.00 -7.24 40.27
N ASN A 15 -10.15 -7.75 39.84
CA ASN A 15 -10.87 -8.82 40.53
C ASN A 15 -10.13 -10.16 40.39
N LEU A 16 -9.48 -10.41 39.25
CA LEU A 16 -8.64 -11.60 39.06
C LEU A 16 -7.39 -11.55 39.95
N THR A 17 -6.73 -10.40 40.08
CA THR A 17 -5.58 -10.21 40.99
C THR A 17 -5.95 -10.54 42.44
N GLY A 18 -7.20 -10.27 42.85
CA GLY A 18 -7.71 -10.64 44.17
C GLY A 18 -7.77 -12.14 44.48
N LEU A 19 -7.59 -13.02 43.49
CA LEU A 19 -7.50 -14.48 43.69
C LEU A 19 -6.14 -14.94 44.25
N GLY A 20 -5.11 -14.09 44.17
CA GLY A 20 -3.74 -14.42 44.59
C GLY A 20 -2.92 -15.14 43.52
N ALA A 21 -1.60 -15.07 43.65
CA ALA A 21 -0.64 -15.55 42.65
C ALA A 21 -0.77 -17.07 42.40
N ASP A 22 -0.87 -17.89 43.46
CA ASP A 22 -0.95 -19.35 43.34
C ASP A 22 -2.17 -19.78 42.52
N ARG A 23 -3.34 -19.22 42.84
CA ARG A 23 -4.58 -19.56 42.14
C ARG A 23 -4.58 -19.10 40.69
N LEU A 24 -4.00 -17.92 40.41
CA LEU A 24 -3.81 -17.44 39.05
C LEU A 24 -2.85 -18.32 38.25
N GLY A 25 -1.75 -18.77 38.87
CA GLY A 25 -0.81 -19.71 38.26
C GLY A 25 -1.47 -21.04 37.87
N GLU A 26 -2.27 -21.63 38.76
CA GLU A 26 -3.05 -22.84 38.48
C GLU A 26 -4.02 -22.64 37.30
N LEU A 27 -4.76 -21.52 37.30
CA LEU A 27 -5.73 -21.23 36.24
C LEU A 27 -5.06 -20.98 34.89
N LEU A 28 -3.91 -20.29 34.88
CA LEU A 28 -3.12 -20.08 33.67
C LEU A 28 -2.57 -21.40 33.12
N MET A 29 -2.11 -22.31 33.99
CA MET A 29 -1.67 -23.63 33.57
C MET A 29 -2.81 -24.46 32.98
N GLN A 30 -3.98 -24.46 33.62
CA GLN A 30 -5.18 -25.13 33.09
C GLN A 30 -5.58 -24.59 31.71
N ALA A 31 -5.56 -23.26 31.54
CA ALA A 31 -5.84 -22.63 30.25
C ALA A 31 -4.77 -22.99 29.19
N ALA A 32 -3.49 -23.01 29.59
CA ALA A 32 -2.38 -23.32 28.70
C ALA A 32 -2.36 -24.79 28.23
N ASP A 33 -2.93 -25.73 29.00
CA ASP A 33 -3.04 -27.12 28.56
C ASP A 33 -4.07 -27.31 27.44
N ALA A 34 -5.09 -26.45 27.36
CA ALA A 34 -6.04 -26.42 26.24
C ALA A 34 -5.56 -25.56 25.06
N ASP A 35 -4.56 -24.69 25.26
CA ASP A 35 -4.08 -23.73 24.28
C ASP A 35 -2.53 -23.73 24.16
N PRO A 36 -1.97 -24.45 23.16
CA PRO A 36 -0.53 -24.51 22.93
C PRO A 36 0.14 -23.16 22.63
N ILE A 37 -0.60 -22.19 22.09
CA ILE A 37 -0.07 -20.86 21.74
C ILE A 37 -0.01 -20.01 23.00
N LEU A 38 -1.02 -20.08 23.88
CA LEU A 38 -0.95 -19.48 25.21
C LEU A 38 0.21 -20.07 26.02
N LYS A 39 0.38 -21.39 26.01
CA LYS A 39 1.52 -22.06 26.67
C LYS A 39 2.86 -21.54 26.17
N ARG A 40 2.99 -21.30 24.85
CA ARG A 40 4.18 -20.68 24.27
C ARG A 40 4.38 -19.25 24.74
N ARG A 41 3.33 -18.43 24.73
CA ARG A 41 3.40 -17.04 25.21
C ARG A 41 3.90 -16.98 26.66
N LEU A 42 3.35 -17.81 27.54
CA LEU A 42 3.79 -17.89 28.94
C LEU A 42 5.26 -18.31 29.06
N ARG A 43 5.72 -19.27 28.26
CA ARG A 43 7.15 -19.67 28.22
C ARG A 43 8.06 -18.55 27.76
N LEU A 44 7.67 -17.80 26.73
CA LEU A 44 8.45 -16.65 26.26
C LEU A 44 8.54 -15.56 27.33
N ILE A 45 7.44 -15.27 28.03
CA ILE A 45 7.45 -14.31 29.15
C ILE A 45 8.40 -14.79 30.26
N LEU A 46 8.29 -16.05 30.68
CA LEU A 46 9.20 -16.60 31.69
C LEU A 46 10.67 -16.61 31.25
N ALA A 47 10.92 -16.89 29.97
CA ALA A 47 12.27 -16.84 29.40
C ALA A 47 12.81 -15.40 29.38
N ALA A 48 11.97 -14.40 29.12
CA ALA A 48 12.35 -12.99 29.16
C ALA A 48 12.75 -12.55 30.58
N GLU A 49 12.02 -12.98 31.61
CA GLU A 49 12.39 -12.75 33.03
C GLU A 49 13.74 -13.39 33.40
N ALA A 50 14.09 -14.51 32.75
CA ALA A 50 15.38 -15.17 32.95
C ALA A 50 16.54 -14.48 32.19
N GLY A 51 16.24 -13.58 31.25
CA GLY A 51 17.23 -12.78 30.52
C GLY A 51 17.20 -12.96 28.99
N PRO A 52 17.95 -12.11 28.26
CA PRO A 52 17.93 -12.09 26.79
C PRO A 52 18.35 -13.43 26.16
N ASP A 53 19.36 -14.10 26.71
CA ASP A 53 19.87 -15.38 26.17
C ASP A 53 18.83 -16.50 26.27
N ALA A 54 18.10 -16.56 27.38
CA ALA A 54 17.05 -17.55 27.60
C ALA A 54 15.86 -17.30 26.65
N LEU A 55 15.48 -16.04 26.48
CA LEU A 55 14.43 -15.65 25.53
C LEU A 55 14.82 -15.96 24.09
N ALA A 56 16.05 -15.61 23.69
CA ALA A 56 16.58 -15.90 22.36
C ALA A 56 16.52 -17.41 22.06
N LEU A 57 17.00 -18.24 23.00
CA LEU A 57 16.96 -19.69 22.85
C LEU A 57 15.54 -20.25 22.69
N GLU A 58 14.56 -19.73 23.43
CA GLU A 58 13.17 -20.18 23.32
C GLU A 58 12.50 -19.74 22.01
N LEU A 59 12.84 -18.55 21.51
CA LEU A 59 12.42 -18.08 20.17
C LEU A 59 13.02 -18.96 19.08
N ASP A 60 14.32 -19.23 19.13
CA ASP A 60 15.06 -20.01 18.12
C ASP A 60 14.47 -21.41 17.95
N LYS A 61 14.10 -22.07 19.04
CA LYS A 61 13.43 -23.38 19.00
C LYS A 61 12.17 -23.32 18.14
N ARG A 62 11.34 -22.28 18.30
CA ARG A 62 10.08 -22.18 17.55
C ARG A 62 10.31 -21.71 16.13
N LEU A 63 11.13 -20.69 15.90
CA LEU A 63 11.44 -20.18 14.56
C LEU A 63 12.03 -21.30 13.69
N THR A 64 13.02 -22.02 14.19
CA THR A 64 13.64 -23.17 13.50
C THR A 64 12.62 -24.28 13.20
N ALA A 65 11.77 -24.63 14.18
CA ALA A 65 10.74 -25.64 13.96
C ALA A 65 9.69 -25.22 12.91
N MET A 66 9.35 -23.93 12.85
CA MET A 66 8.43 -23.39 11.84
C MET A 66 9.06 -23.37 10.46
N ALA A 67 10.32 -22.93 10.35
CA ALA A 67 11.09 -22.88 9.10
C ALA A 67 11.28 -24.29 8.51
N ALA A 68 11.61 -25.29 9.34
CA ALA A 68 11.85 -26.66 8.90
C ALA A 68 10.56 -27.39 8.44
N SER A 69 9.39 -26.95 8.89
CA SER A 69 8.13 -27.62 8.59
C SER A 69 7.71 -27.43 7.13
N ARG A 70 7.46 -28.53 6.42
CA ARG A 70 6.91 -28.53 5.04
C ARG A 70 5.40 -28.79 4.99
N ALA A 71 4.75 -28.92 6.15
CA ALA A 71 3.34 -29.27 6.23
C ALA A 71 2.45 -28.15 5.65
N ARG A 72 1.47 -28.53 4.82
CA ARG A 72 0.43 -27.61 4.31
C ARG A 72 -0.44 -27.10 5.45
N VAL A 73 -0.74 -25.80 5.44
CA VAL A 73 -1.60 -25.18 6.45
C VAL A 73 -2.97 -24.92 5.84
N SER A 74 -3.99 -25.61 6.37
CA SER A 74 -5.37 -25.44 5.93
C SER A 74 -5.94 -24.10 6.42
N TRP A 75 -6.99 -23.63 5.76
CA TRP A 75 -7.70 -22.41 6.16
C TRP A 75 -8.19 -22.44 7.62
N ARG A 76 -8.53 -23.63 8.16
CA ARG A 76 -8.96 -23.80 9.56
C ARG A 76 -7.82 -23.59 10.57
N LYS A 77 -6.58 -23.89 10.18
CA LYS A 77 -5.38 -23.74 11.01
C LYS A 77 -4.66 -22.41 10.79
N ARG A 78 -5.09 -21.63 9.80
CA ARG A 78 -4.53 -20.32 9.48
C ARG A 78 -4.69 -19.30 10.62
N PRO A 79 -5.84 -19.19 11.31
CA PRO A 79 -5.97 -18.27 12.45
C PRO A 79 -5.00 -18.60 13.60
N ASP A 80 -4.82 -19.88 13.90
CA ASP A 80 -3.85 -20.33 14.91
C ASP A 80 -2.42 -19.98 14.51
N LEU A 81 -2.05 -20.18 13.24
CA LEU A 81 -0.74 -19.79 12.71
C LEU A 81 -0.50 -18.28 12.85
N VAL A 82 -1.48 -17.46 12.45
CA VAL A 82 -1.39 -16.00 12.55
C VAL A 82 -1.22 -15.57 14.01
N ARG A 83 -1.97 -16.17 14.94
CA ARG A 83 -1.83 -15.87 16.36
C ARG A 83 -0.45 -16.26 16.90
N ASP A 84 0.08 -17.42 16.50
CA ASP A 84 1.41 -17.87 16.93
C ASP A 84 2.53 -16.96 16.35
N LEU A 85 2.38 -16.48 15.11
CA LEU A 85 3.30 -15.50 14.50
C LEU A 85 3.33 -14.19 15.29
N TRP A 86 2.19 -13.67 15.73
CA TRP A 86 2.12 -12.48 16.56
C TRP A 86 2.74 -12.69 17.95
N VAL A 87 2.51 -13.84 18.58
CA VAL A 87 3.16 -14.19 19.86
C VAL A 87 4.69 -14.21 19.71
N LEU A 88 5.21 -14.75 18.60
CA LEU A 88 6.64 -14.73 18.33
C LEU A 88 7.14 -13.31 18.06
N SER A 89 6.41 -12.51 17.29
CA SER A 89 6.74 -11.11 17.02
C SER A 89 6.81 -10.27 18.30
N GLU A 90 5.88 -10.47 19.26
CA GLU A 90 5.92 -9.85 20.59
C GLU A 90 7.14 -10.29 21.41
N GLY A 91 7.50 -11.57 21.35
CA GLY A 91 8.69 -12.10 22.00
C GLY A 91 9.98 -11.51 21.44
N VAL A 92 10.10 -11.44 20.11
CA VAL A 92 11.22 -10.78 19.41
C VAL A 92 11.31 -9.29 19.77
N GLU A 93 10.17 -8.62 19.88
CA GLU A 93 10.10 -7.21 20.27
C GLU A 93 10.60 -7.00 21.71
N THR A 94 10.27 -7.94 22.60
CA THR A 94 10.82 -7.95 23.96
C THR A 94 12.33 -8.19 23.96
N LEU A 95 12.82 -9.14 23.15
CA LEU A 95 14.25 -9.38 23.00
C LEU A 95 14.99 -8.15 22.45
N SER A 96 14.41 -7.44 21.48
CA SER A 96 15.01 -6.25 20.88
C SER A 96 15.24 -5.12 21.90
N ARG A 97 14.37 -5.01 22.91
CA ARG A 97 14.58 -4.06 24.02
C ARG A 97 15.66 -4.51 25.01
N LEU A 98 15.83 -5.81 25.21
CA LEU A 98 16.82 -6.37 26.14
C LEU A 98 18.22 -6.47 25.53
N SER A 99 18.30 -6.80 24.24
CA SER A 99 19.51 -6.95 23.45
C SER A 99 19.19 -6.61 21.98
N PRO A 100 19.48 -5.37 21.53
CA PRO A 100 19.13 -4.91 20.19
C PRO A 100 19.69 -5.78 19.07
N ALA A 101 20.98 -6.16 19.14
CA ALA A 101 21.62 -7.01 18.13
C ALA A 101 20.96 -8.39 18.04
N GLU A 102 20.79 -9.08 19.18
CA GLU A 102 20.12 -10.39 19.21
C GLU A 102 18.65 -10.30 18.75
N GLY A 103 17.96 -9.21 19.11
CA GLY A 103 16.60 -8.92 18.70
C GLY A 103 16.47 -8.77 17.19
N LEU A 104 17.36 -7.99 16.54
CA LEU A 104 17.37 -7.86 15.09
C LEU A 104 17.59 -9.20 14.40
N MET A 105 18.54 -10.01 14.86
CA MET A 105 18.80 -11.33 14.26
C MET A 105 17.55 -12.22 14.28
N ARG A 106 16.80 -12.24 15.39
CA ARG A 106 15.55 -13.04 15.47
C ARG A 106 14.39 -12.39 14.73
N ARG A 107 14.39 -11.05 14.60
CA ARG A 107 13.44 -10.33 13.76
C ARG A 107 13.62 -10.71 12.30
N MET A 108 14.85 -10.70 11.80
CA MET A 108 15.17 -11.17 10.45
C MET A 108 14.77 -12.64 10.27
N ALA A 109 15.14 -13.52 11.20
CA ALA A 109 14.76 -14.94 11.14
C ALA A 109 13.23 -15.16 11.18
N TRP A 110 12.48 -14.31 11.89
CA TRP A 110 11.02 -14.32 11.84
C TRP A 110 10.51 -13.93 10.45
N PHE A 111 11.09 -12.89 9.83
CA PHE A 111 10.75 -12.44 8.48
C PHE A 111 11.09 -13.48 7.39
N ASP A 112 12.17 -14.24 7.56
CA ASP A 112 12.56 -15.33 6.66
C ASP A 112 11.51 -16.47 6.60
N LEU A 113 10.62 -16.57 7.59
CA LEU A 113 9.48 -17.49 7.55
C LEU A 113 8.50 -17.16 6.42
N PHE A 114 8.47 -15.93 5.92
CA PHE A 114 7.49 -15.43 4.94
C PHE A 114 7.35 -16.34 3.72
N ARG A 115 8.45 -16.63 3.02
CA ARG A 115 8.45 -17.44 1.79
C ARG A 115 8.00 -18.88 2.05
N GLY A 116 8.50 -19.47 3.14
CA GLY A 116 8.16 -20.82 3.54
C GLY A 116 6.68 -20.95 3.92
N LEU A 117 6.10 -19.95 4.57
CA LEU A 117 4.70 -19.96 4.98
C LEU A 117 3.73 -19.63 3.84
N THR A 118 3.99 -18.57 3.08
CA THR A 118 3.10 -18.14 1.98
C THR A 118 2.98 -19.19 0.87
N SER A 119 4.01 -19.99 0.63
CA SER A 119 3.96 -21.09 -0.35
C SER A 119 3.11 -22.30 0.09
N ARG A 120 2.86 -22.48 1.39
CA ARG A 120 2.20 -23.69 1.93
C ARG A 120 0.87 -23.43 2.64
N VAL A 121 0.52 -22.17 2.90
CA VAL A 121 -0.77 -21.79 3.49
C VAL A 121 -1.79 -21.52 2.38
N LYS A 122 -3.01 -22.07 2.51
CA LYS A 122 -4.12 -21.65 1.64
C LYS A 122 -4.70 -20.34 2.16
N ASP A 123 -4.34 -19.23 1.49
CA ASP A 123 -4.65 -17.88 1.95
C ASP A 123 -5.22 -16.98 0.84
N PRO A 124 -6.50 -17.13 0.49
CA PRO A 124 -7.11 -16.35 -0.59
C PRO A 124 -7.27 -14.86 -0.24
N ARG A 125 -7.14 -14.49 1.04
CA ARG A 125 -7.31 -13.12 1.53
C ARG A 125 -5.98 -12.40 1.79
N GLY A 126 -4.85 -13.11 1.70
CA GLY A 126 -3.54 -12.52 1.96
C GLY A 126 -3.21 -12.28 3.43
N GLU A 127 -4.00 -12.80 4.37
CA GLU A 127 -3.85 -12.53 5.81
C GLU A 127 -2.47 -12.93 6.36
N VAL A 128 -1.83 -13.95 5.81
CA VAL A 128 -0.45 -14.31 6.21
C VAL A 128 0.53 -13.28 5.70
N ALA A 129 0.40 -12.80 4.46
CA ALA A 129 1.30 -11.77 3.94
C ALA A 129 1.13 -10.45 4.69
N ASP A 130 -0.11 -10.09 5.03
CA ASP A 130 -0.44 -8.88 5.79
C ASP A 130 0.24 -8.86 7.17
N VAL A 131 0.42 -10.02 7.82
CA VAL A 131 1.15 -10.11 9.10
C VAL A 131 2.59 -9.63 8.95
N PHE A 132 3.28 -9.98 7.86
CA PHE A 132 4.67 -9.56 7.63
C PHE A 132 4.75 -8.10 7.19
N GLU A 133 3.84 -7.65 6.32
CA GLU A 133 3.79 -6.23 5.92
C GLU A 133 3.50 -5.32 7.12
N THR A 134 2.52 -5.69 7.95
CA THR A 134 2.18 -4.93 9.17
C THR A 134 3.34 -4.91 10.17
N ALA A 135 4.15 -5.97 10.21
CA ALA A 135 5.32 -6.04 11.08
C ALA A 135 6.56 -5.31 10.52
N ALA A 136 6.54 -4.84 9.27
CA ALA A 136 7.71 -4.23 8.63
C ALA A 136 8.25 -3.01 9.39
N PRO A 137 7.43 -2.09 9.93
CA PRO A 137 7.95 -1.01 10.77
C PRO A 137 8.78 -1.49 11.98
N ALA A 138 8.39 -2.62 12.60
CA ALA A 138 9.13 -3.18 13.73
C ALA A 138 10.47 -3.82 13.31
N LEU A 139 10.60 -4.30 12.07
CA LEU A 139 11.90 -4.72 11.52
C LEU A 139 12.87 -3.53 11.49
N TRP A 140 12.42 -2.41 10.96
CA TRP A 140 13.27 -1.25 10.77
C TRP A 140 13.59 -0.50 12.06
N GLN A 141 12.65 -0.46 13.01
CA GLN A 141 12.92 0.04 14.37
C GLN A 141 13.98 -0.81 15.09
N ALA A 142 13.87 -2.14 15.00
CA ALA A 142 14.88 -3.04 15.57
C ALA A 142 16.24 -2.87 14.87
N ALA A 143 16.23 -2.70 13.53
CA ALA A 143 17.44 -2.48 12.75
C ALA A 143 18.14 -1.16 13.12
N ASP A 144 17.39 -0.07 13.23
CA ASP A 144 17.94 1.23 13.61
C ASP A 144 18.56 1.15 15.01
N ALA A 145 17.82 0.63 16.00
CA ALA A 145 18.34 0.45 17.37
C ALA A 145 19.60 -0.43 17.43
N ALA A 146 19.62 -1.54 16.69
CA ALA A 146 20.76 -2.45 16.65
C ALA A 146 21.98 -1.82 15.96
N VAL A 147 21.79 -1.13 14.83
CA VAL A 147 22.88 -0.47 14.08
C VAL A 147 23.46 0.73 14.84
N GLN A 148 22.64 1.44 15.62
CA GLN A 148 23.14 2.50 16.50
C GLN A 148 23.97 1.95 17.66
N ALA A 149 23.59 0.78 18.20
CA ALA A 149 24.34 0.11 19.26
C ALA A 149 25.64 -0.55 18.74
N ASP A 150 25.58 -1.20 17.59
CA ASP A 150 26.71 -1.83 16.91
C ASP A 150 26.59 -1.69 15.38
N PRO A 151 27.35 -0.77 14.76
CA PRO A 151 27.34 -0.56 13.32
C PRO A 151 27.74 -1.77 12.48
N ALA A 152 28.42 -2.77 13.06
CA ALA A 152 28.80 -3.98 12.34
C ALA A 152 27.58 -4.85 11.98
N VAL A 153 26.50 -4.76 12.75
CA VAL A 153 25.26 -5.52 12.53
C VAL A 153 24.57 -5.15 11.20
N ALA A 154 24.85 -3.96 10.67
CA ALA A 154 24.35 -3.55 9.35
C ALA A 154 24.82 -4.48 8.22
N GLU A 155 25.94 -5.18 8.39
CA GLU A 155 26.45 -6.16 7.41
C GLU A 155 25.50 -7.35 7.26
N ALA A 156 25.05 -7.92 8.38
CA ALA A 156 24.11 -9.03 8.36
C ALA A 156 22.76 -8.63 7.73
N LEU A 157 22.29 -7.41 8.00
CA LEU A 157 21.08 -6.89 7.38
C LEU A 157 21.25 -6.69 5.87
N ALA A 158 22.41 -6.19 5.42
CA ALA A 158 22.73 -6.05 4.00
C ALA A 158 22.85 -7.41 3.30
N GLU A 159 23.46 -8.41 3.94
CA GLU A 159 23.52 -9.79 3.44
C GLU A 159 22.12 -10.37 3.25
N ALA A 160 21.22 -10.22 4.23
CA ALA A 160 19.86 -10.71 4.10
C ALA A 160 19.06 -10.02 2.98
N VAL A 161 19.30 -8.71 2.75
CA VAL A 161 18.75 -8.00 1.59
C VAL A 161 19.30 -8.59 0.28
N GLN A 162 20.57 -8.96 0.21
CA GLN A 162 21.16 -9.58 -0.99
C GLN A 162 20.63 -10.99 -1.25
N ASP A 163 20.42 -11.77 -0.20
CA ASP A 163 19.90 -13.13 -0.29
C ASP A 163 18.42 -13.17 -0.69
N HIS A 164 17.63 -12.24 -0.15
CA HIS A 164 16.16 -12.19 -0.32
C HIS A 164 15.64 -10.84 -0.80
N PRO A 165 16.15 -10.30 -1.93
CA PRO A 165 15.98 -8.89 -2.27
C PRO A 165 14.55 -8.50 -2.62
N MET A 166 13.74 -9.43 -3.14
CA MET A 166 12.33 -9.14 -3.42
C MET A 166 11.48 -9.10 -2.14
N ASP A 167 11.83 -9.92 -1.15
CA ASP A 167 11.13 -9.95 0.12
C ASP A 167 11.50 -8.68 0.91
N TYR A 168 12.79 -8.33 0.98
CA TYR A 168 13.23 -7.08 1.58
C TYR A 168 12.74 -5.83 0.83
N ALA A 169 12.66 -5.84 -0.51
CA ALA A 169 12.06 -4.72 -1.26
C ALA A 169 10.60 -4.47 -0.81
N ARG A 170 9.84 -5.53 -0.54
CA ARG A 170 8.47 -5.43 0.01
C ARG A 170 8.50 -4.77 1.39
N TRP A 171 9.37 -5.23 2.27
CA TRP A 171 9.47 -4.73 3.65
C TRP A 171 9.99 -3.29 3.71
N ILE A 172 10.89 -2.88 2.81
CA ILE A 172 11.33 -1.48 2.66
C ILE A 172 10.13 -0.59 2.33
N GLY A 173 9.29 -1.03 1.40
CA GLY A 173 8.08 -0.30 1.02
C GLY A 173 7.03 -0.21 2.12
N ALA A 174 6.87 -1.27 2.91
CA ALA A 174 5.96 -1.31 4.04
C ALA A 174 6.53 -0.64 5.32
N GLY A 175 7.80 -0.23 5.31
CA GLY A 175 8.48 0.28 6.50
C GLY A 175 8.02 1.65 6.98
N GLY A 176 7.40 2.48 6.13
CA GLY A 176 7.01 3.86 6.48
C GLY A 176 8.18 4.64 7.09
N GLU A 177 7.92 5.52 8.05
CA GLU A 177 8.95 6.34 8.73
C GLU A 177 9.94 5.53 9.60
N ALA A 178 9.66 4.25 9.86
CA ALA A 178 10.52 3.43 10.74
C ALA A 178 11.87 3.08 10.11
N LEU A 179 11.96 3.00 8.77
CA LEU A 179 13.25 2.92 8.09
C LEU A 179 13.73 4.35 7.84
N THR A 180 14.66 4.79 8.69
CA THR A 180 15.19 6.15 8.65
C THR A 180 16.03 6.36 7.38
N PRO A 181 16.14 7.60 6.86
CA PRO A 181 17.05 7.92 5.76
C PRO A 181 18.51 7.54 6.07
N ASP A 182 18.95 7.70 7.32
CA ASP A 182 20.30 7.34 7.75
C ASP A 182 20.54 5.83 7.70
N LEU A 183 19.59 5.02 8.17
CA LEU A 183 19.68 3.56 8.07
C LEU A 183 19.67 3.12 6.60
N ALA A 184 18.83 3.74 5.76
CA ALA A 184 18.81 3.46 4.33
C ALA A 184 20.18 3.74 3.68
N ARG A 185 20.83 4.87 3.96
CA ARG A 185 22.19 5.19 3.47
C ARG A 185 23.22 4.16 3.93
N ARG A 186 23.21 3.78 5.21
CA ARG A 186 24.12 2.76 5.75
C ARG A 186 23.97 1.40 5.06
N LEU A 187 22.74 1.02 4.70
CA LEU A 187 22.51 -0.20 3.92
C LEU A 187 23.03 -0.05 2.48
N LEU A 188 22.77 1.08 1.83
CA LEU A 188 23.26 1.36 0.48
C LEU A 188 24.80 1.28 0.38
N GLU A 189 25.54 1.74 1.39
CA GLU A 189 27.00 1.64 1.46
C GLU A 189 27.53 0.19 1.43
N ARG A 190 26.70 -0.80 1.79
CA ARG A 190 27.05 -2.21 1.90
C ARG A 190 26.48 -3.09 0.78
N LEU A 191 25.58 -2.54 -0.02
CA LEU A 191 24.92 -3.27 -1.11
C LEU A 191 25.62 -2.99 -2.44
N ASP A 192 25.69 -4.01 -3.30
CA ASP A 192 26.12 -3.81 -4.68
C ASP A 192 25.03 -3.09 -5.49
N ALA A 193 25.10 -1.77 -5.50
CA ALA A 193 24.24 -0.91 -6.30
C ALA A 193 24.43 -1.08 -7.82
N THR A 194 25.51 -1.73 -8.26
CA THR A 194 25.78 -1.98 -9.68
C THR A 194 25.14 -3.27 -10.19
N SER A 195 24.56 -4.07 -9.29
CA SER A 195 24.00 -5.37 -9.62
C SER A 195 22.89 -5.29 -10.68
N GLY A 196 23.03 -6.10 -11.72
CA GLY A 196 22.02 -6.28 -12.76
C GLY A 196 20.80 -7.12 -12.31
N ALA A 197 20.82 -7.70 -11.11
CA ALA A 197 19.72 -8.53 -10.62
C ALA A 197 18.47 -7.68 -10.34
N ARG A 198 17.35 -7.99 -11.00
CA ARG A 198 16.08 -7.24 -10.86
C ARG A 198 15.64 -7.07 -9.41
N GLY A 199 15.80 -8.13 -8.61
CA GLY A 199 15.45 -8.10 -7.19
C GLY A 199 16.24 -7.05 -6.44
N LEU A 200 17.58 -7.15 -6.49
CA LEU A 200 18.48 -6.26 -5.76
C LEU A 200 18.31 -4.81 -6.23
N ARG A 201 18.23 -4.57 -7.56
CA ARG A 201 17.92 -3.24 -8.11
C ARG A 201 16.64 -2.64 -7.52
N THR A 202 15.60 -3.46 -7.33
CA THR A 202 14.33 -2.99 -6.75
C THR A 202 14.51 -2.59 -5.29
N ALA A 203 15.25 -3.38 -4.50
CA ALA A 203 15.55 -3.06 -3.10
C ALA A 203 16.40 -1.78 -2.99
N VAL A 204 17.52 -1.71 -3.74
CA VAL A 204 18.42 -0.54 -3.77
C VAL A 204 17.66 0.71 -4.21
N ARG A 205 16.80 0.63 -5.23
CA ARG A 205 16.00 1.79 -5.67
C ARG A 205 15.05 2.30 -4.58
N ARG A 206 14.42 1.40 -3.83
CA ARG A 206 13.55 1.79 -2.71
C ARG A 206 14.35 2.36 -1.53
N LEU A 207 15.56 1.86 -1.30
CA LEU A 207 16.48 2.43 -0.31
C LEU A 207 16.96 3.82 -0.76
N ALA A 208 17.27 4.01 -2.04
CA ALA A 208 17.64 5.31 -2.60
C ALA A 208 16.51 6.34 -2.43
N ASP A 209 15.27 5.95 -2.72
CA ASP A 209 14.08 6.76 -2.44
C ASP A 209 13.99 7.15 -0.95
N ARG A 210 14.33 6.23 -0.04
CA ARG A 210 14.28 6.50 1.40
C ARG A 210 15.45 7.35 1.91
N ALA A 211 16.61 7.23 1.27
CA ALA A 211 17.82 7.95 1.59
C ALA A 211 17.81 9.39 1.06
N ASP A 212 16.78 9.77 0.29
CA ASP A 212 16.71 10.96 -0.56
C ASP A 212 17.85 11.03 -1.60
N ASP A 213 18.31 9.86 -2.06
CA ASP A 213 19.37 9.74 -3.07
C ASP A 213 18.78 9.61 -4.47
N LEU A 214 18.37 10.76 -5.01
CA LEU A 214 17.77 10.84 -6.35
C LEU A 214 18.75 10.43 -7.46
N ASP A 215 20.04 10.75 -7.33
CA ASP A 215 21.03 10.42 -8.35
C ASP A 215 21.26 8.92 -8.44
N LEU A 216 21.35 8.22 -7.30
CA LEU A 216 21.40 6.77 -7.29
C LEU A 216 20.11 6.20 -7.90
N TRP A 217 18.94 6.71 -7.52
CA TRP A 217 17.66 6.25 -8.07
C TRP A 217 17.62 6.35 -9.60
N LEU A 218 18.07 7.48 -10.16
CA LEU A 218 18.15 7.74 -11.59
C LEU A 218 19.17 6.81 -12.28
N SER A 219 20.31 6.54 -11.64
CA SER A 219 21.34 5.64 -12.20
C SER A 219 20.84 4.20 -12.38
N LEU A 220 19.88 3.77 -11.54
CA LEU A 220 19.29 2.44 -11.59
C LEU A 220 18.22 2.28 -12.67
N VAL A 221 17.83 3.34 -13.36
CA VAL A 221 16.77 3.30 -14.38
C VAL A 221 17.29 2.66 -15.66
N THR A 222 16.72 1.50 -16.03
CA THR A 222 17.14 0.82 -17.25
C THR A 222 16.64 1.56 -18.51
N PRO A 223 17.32 1.39 -19.66
CA PRO A 223 16.87 1.99 -20.93
C PRO A 223 15.44 1.58 -21.31
N GLU A 224 15.03 0.36 -20.96
CA GLU A 224 13.65 -0.08 -21.11
C GLU A 224 12.74 0.78 -20.23
N GLU A 225 12.99 0.85 -18.92
CA GLU A 225 12.17 1.60 -17.97
C GLU A 225 11.97 3.07 -18.38
N ARG A 226 13.00 3.75 -18.93
CA ARG A 226 12.86 5.14 -19.41
C ARG A 226 11.79 5.32 -20.49
N GLY A 227 11.57 4.29 -21.31
CA GLY A 227 10.55 4.31 -22.35
C GLY A 227 9.13 4.06 -21.81
N SER A 228 8.96 3.63 -20.56
CA SER A 228 7.64 3.39 -19.97
C SER A 228 7.00 4.69 -19.48
N PRO A 229 5.78 5.05 -19.92
CA PRO A 229 5.10 6.26 -19.45
C PRO A 229 4.92 6.34 -17.93
N ASP A 230 4.56 5.23 -17.27
CA ASP A 230 4.40 5.19 -15.81
C ASP A 230 5.72 5.43 -15.08
N PHE A 231 6.80 4.88 -15.61
CA PHE A 231 8.12 5.05 -15.02
C PHE A 231 8.65 6.48 -15.25
N ALA A 232 8.47 7.03 -16.45
CA ALA A 232 8.79 8.40 -16.77
C ALA A 232 8.01 9.39 -15.87
N ALA A 233 6.74 9.11 -15.60
CA ALA A 233 5.95 9.89 -14.65
C ALA A 233 6.53 9.84 -13.24
N ALA A 234 6.89 8.65 -12.75
CA ALA A 234 7.50 8.47 -11.44
C ALA A 234 8.86 9.18 -11.31
N MET A 235 9.66 9.17 -12.38
CA MET A 235 10.93 9.86 -12.49
C MET A 235 10.74 11.38 -12.52
N ALA A 236 9.84 11.88 -13.37
CA ALA A 236 9.56 13.30 -13.51
C ALA A 236 9.05 13.93 -12.20
N ARG A 237 8.14 13.25 -11.48
CA ARG A 237 7.66 13.73 -10.17
C ARG A 237 8.79 13.90 -9.16
N ARG A 238 9.72 12.94 -9.07
CA ARG A 238 10.88 13.03 -8.18
C ARG A 238 11.80 14.19 -8.57
N LEU A 239 12.08 14.33 -9.85
CA LEU A 239 12.88 15.42 -10.40
C LEU A 239 12.25 16.79 -10.14
N LEU A 240 10.92 16.91 -10.27
CA LEU A 240 10.18 18.14 -9.96
C LEU A 240 10.26 18.51 -8.47
N ILE A 241 10.08 17.53 -7.56
CA ILE A 241 10.25 17.75 -6.11
C ILE A 241 11.66 18.27 -5.80
N ALA A 242 12.68 17.75 -6.49
CA ALA A 242 14.07 18.20 -6.36
C ALA A 242 14.41 19.49 -7.13
N GLY A 243 13.44 20.12 -7.82
CA GLY A 243 13.65 21.32 -8.62
C GLY A 243 14.42 21.11 -9.93
N ARG A 244 14.66 19.87 -10.35
CA ARG A 244 15.38 19.49 -11.60
C ARG A 244 14.44 19.49 -12.80
N ILE A 245 13.87 20.66 -13.09
CA ILE A 245 12.78 20.84 -14.08
C ILE A 245 13.18 20.36 -15.47
N ALA A 246 14.38 20.71 -15.94
CA ALA A 246 14.85 20.34 -17.28
C ALA A 246 14.95 18.82 -17.48
N GLU A 247 15.40 18.10 -16.45
CA GLU A 247 15.50 16.64 -16.47
C GLU A 247 14.12 15.99 -16.36
N ALA A 248 13.19 16.58 -15.58
CA ALA A 248 11.81 16.12 -15.53
C ALA A 248 11.13 16.20 -16.90
N ARG A 249 11.38 17.28 -17.66
CA ARG A 249 10.93 17.41 -19.05
C ARG A 249 11.51 16.32 -19.93
N GLN A 250 12.84 16.13 -19.89
CA GLN A 250 13.52 15.10 -20.67
C GLN A 250 12.99 13.69 -20.34
N ALA A 251 12.67 13.42 -19.07
CA ALA A 251 12.08 12.16 -18.64
C ALA A 251 10.74 11.89 -19.34
N LEU A 252 9.83 12.88 -19.35
CA LEU A 252 8.51 12.74 -19.96
C LEU A 252 8.59 12.65 -21.49
N GLU A 253 9.44 13.47 -22.13
CA GLU A 253 9.70 13.42 -23.58
C GLU A 253 10.31 12.09 -24.00
N GLY A 254 11.19 11.51 -23.17
CA GLY A 254 11.80 10.20 -23.41
C GLY A 254 10.77 9.08 -23.54
N ALA A 255 9.66 9.14 -22.80
CA ALA A 255 8.58 8.17 -22.92
C ALA A 255 7.84 8.24 -24.26
N LEU A 256 7.89 9.37 -24.97
CA LEU A 256 7.32 9.50 -26.32
C LEU A 256 8.21 8.83 -27.39
N SER A 257 9.47 8.52 -27.05
CA SER A 257 10.45 7.87 -27.92
C SER A 257 10.94 6.53 -27.34
N PRO A 258 10.06 5.52 -27.19
CA PRO A 258 10.40 4.29 -26.48
C PRO A 258 11.32 3.36 -27.27
N SER A 259 12.12 2.60 -26.54
CA SER A 259 12.98 1.55 -27.10
C SER A 259 12.16 0.38 -27.69
N PRO A 260 12.73 -0.46 -28.58
CA PRO A 260 12.02 -1.60 -29.16
C PRO A 260 11.39 -2.55 -28.13
N ALA A 261 12.05 -2.75 -26.98
CA ALA A 261 11.56 -3.59 -25.90
C ALA A 261 10.27 -3.04 -25.25
N ASN A 262 10.10 -1.71 -25.23
CA ASN A 262 9.00 -1.06 -24.52
C ASN A 262 7.99 -0.32 -25.40
N ARG A 263 8.17 -0.38 -26.73
CA ARG A 263 7.19 0.10 -27.72
C ARG A 263 5.79 -0.47 -27.49
N ARG A 264 5.67 -1.77 -27.20
CA ARG A 264 4.37 -2.40 -26.92
C ARG A 264 3.65 -1.79 -25.71
N TRP A 265 4.39 -1.41 -24.68
CA TRP A 265 3.83 -0.84 -23.46
C TRP A 265 3.45 0.63 -23.63
N THR A 266 4.13 1.34 -24.52
CA THR A 266 3.96 2.78 -24.77
C THR A 266 2.91 3.05 -25.84
N PHE A 267 2.93 2.28 -26.94
CA PHE A 267 2.06 2.45 -28.10
C PHE A 267 0.93 1.39 -28.18
N GLY A 268 0.88 0.45 -27.24
CA GLY A 268 -0.13 -0.59 -27.23
C GLY A 268 -0.01 -1.53 -28.45
N ARG A 269 -1.13 -1.81 -29.13
CA ARG A 269 -1.17 -2.72 -30.29
C ARG A 269 -0.77 -2.07 -31.63
N SER A 270 -0.64 -0.74 -31.69
CA SER A 270 -0.25 -0.01 -32.90
C SER A 270 1.08 0.71 -32.67
N PRO A 271 2.21 0.17 -33.18
CA PRO A 271 3.53 0.78 -33.02
C PRO A 271 3.67 2.18 -33.64
N ASP A 272 2.82 2.51 -34.62
CA ASP A 272 2.82 3.77 -35.37
C ASP A 272 1.72 4.75 -34.90
N GLY A 273 0.99 4.41 -33.83
CA GLY A 273 -0.08 5.23 -33.26
C GLY A 273 0.42 6.26 -32.25
N ALA A 274 -0.45 7.18 -31.83
CA ALA A 274 -0.17 8.07 -30.70
C ALA A 274 0.09 7.23 -29.44
N PRO A 275 1.10 7.58 -28.61
CA PRO A 275 1.39 6.86 -27.39
C PRO A 275 0.16 6.89 -26.48
N ARG A 276 -0.16 5.75 -25.86
CA ARG A 276 -1.21 5.69 -24.85
C ARG A 276 -0.61 6.19 -23.55
N LEU A 277 -0.67 7.50 -23.36
CA LEU A 277 -0.23 8.16 -22.14
C LEU A 277 -1.09 7.68 -20.97
N THR A 278 -0.42 7.34 -19.87
CA THR A 278 -1.11 6.87 -18.67
C THR A 278 -1.55 8.06 -17.82
N PRO A 279 -2.59 7.92 -16.99
CA PRO A 279 -3.01 9.00 -16.08
C PRO A 279 -1.88 9.53 -15.19
N ALA A 280 -0.93 8.66 -14.82
CA ALA A 280 0.26 9.06 -14.08
C ALA A 280 1.16 10.01 -14.88
N TRP A 281 1.39 9.72 -16.17
CA TRP A 281 2.18 10.55 -17.08
C TRP A 281 1.50 11.90 -17.35
N GLU A 282 0.19 11.90 -17.56
CA GLU A 282 -0.59 13.12 -17.79
C GLU A 282 -0.53 14.03 -16.56
N ALA A 283 -0.74 13.48 -15.37
CA ALA A 283 -0.60 14.22 -14.13
C ALA A 283 0.80 14.81 -13.94
N ALA A 284 1.87 14.03 -14.20
CA ALA A 284 3.24 14.53 -14.12
C ALA A 284 3.54 15.64 -15.16
N SER A 285 2.91 15.55 -16.34
CA SER A 285 3.05 16.56 -17.40
C SER A 285 2.34 17.87 -17.04
N ILE A 286 1.16 17.77 -16.43
CA ILE A 286 0.45 18.91 -15.85
C ILE A 286 1.32 19.58 -14.78
N ASP A 287 1.87 18.80 -13.84
CA ASP A 287 2.75 19.34 -12.78
C ASP A 287 3.97 20.05 -13.37
N LEU A 288 4.59 19.49 -14.41
CA LEU A 288 5.70 20.12 -15.12
C LEU A 288 5.28 21.45 -15.76
N MET A 289 4.17 21.47 -16.51
CA MET A 289 3.67 22.68 -17.17
C MET A 289 3.34 23.78 -16.16
N GLU A 290 2.78 23.43 -15.00
CA GLU A 290 2.51 24.39 -13.93
C GLU A 290 3.80 25.02 -13.38
N VAL A 291 4.83 24.21 -13.14
CA VAL A 291 6.14 24.68 -12.66
C VAL A 291 6.86 25.53 -13.72
N GLU A 292 6.68 25.23 -15.01
CA GLU A 292 7.20 26.01 -16.13
C GLU A 292 6.43 27.32 -16.40
N GLY A 293 5.29 27.53 -15.74
CA GLY A 293 4.41 28.67 -15.99
C GLY A 293 3.50 28.53 -17.21
N ARG A 294 3.48 27.37 -17.88
CA ARG A 294 2.61 27.03 -19.01
C ARG A 294 1.22 26.60 -18.53
N LYS A 295 0.57 27.48 -17.76
CA LYS A 295 -0.68 27.18 -17.05
C LYS A 295 -1.84 26.88 -18.01
N ASP A 296 -1.89 27.56 -19.15
CA ASP A 296 -2.95 27.37 -20.15
C ASP A 296 -2.89 25.98 -20.75
N GLU A 297 -1.69 25.52 -21.15
CA GLU A 297 -1.48 24.16 -21.67
C GLU A 297 -1.81 23.08 -20.61
N ALA A 298 -1.53 23.36 -19.33
CA ALA A 298 -1.92 22.49 -18.23
C ALA A 298 -3.45 22.40 -18.06
N GLN A 299 -4.18 23.51 -18.29
CA GLN A 299 -5.65 23.52 -18.28
C GLN A 299 -6.22 22.80 -19.51
N ASP A 300 -5.65 23.01 -20.69
CA ASP A 300 -6.06 22.32 -21.91
C ASP A 300 -5.93 20.81 -21.76
N LEU A 301 -4.82 20.32 -21.19
CA LEU A 301 -4.64 18.90 -20.94
C LEU A 301 -5.66 18.36 -19.92
N ARG A 302 -5.96 19.09 -18.84
CA ARG A 302 -7.03 18.70 -17.90
C ARG A 302 -8.39 18.61 -18.59
N TRP A 303 -8.69 19.53 -19.50
CA TRP A 303 -9.92 19.52 -20.26
C TRP A 303 -10.01 18.29 -21.18
N VAL A 304 -8.95 17.98 -21.92
CA VAL A 304 -8.87 16.78 -22.77
C VAL A 304 -9.04 15.49 -21.94
N MET A 305 -8.42 15.43 -20.75
CA MET A 305 -8.60 14.31 -19.82
C MET A 305 -10.05 14.18 -19.36
N PHE A 306 -10.70 15.30 -19.03
CA PHE A 306 -12.12 15.31 -18.68
C PHE A 306 -12.99 14.83 -19.85
N GLU A 307 -12.77 15.33 -21.07
CA GLU A 307 -13.54 14.93 -22.25
C GLU A 307 -13.42 13.44 -22.58
N ARG A 308 -12.24 12.85 -22.33
CA ARG A 308 -11.97 11.43 -22.55
C ARG A 308 -12.60 10.53 -21.49
N ASP A 309 -12.44 10.89 -20.23
CA ASP A 309 -12.74 10.00 -19.09
C ASP A 309 -14.04 10.35 -18.35
N LEU A 310 -14.65 11.50 -18.66
CA LEU A 310 -15.77 12.10 -17.92
C LEU A 310 -15.54 12.05 -16.40
N SER A 311 -14.36 12.50 -15.96
CA SER A 311 -13.94 12.40 -14.55
C SER A 311 -14.31 13.64 -13.74
N ALA A 312 -15.23 13.49 -12.79
CA ALA A 312 -15.62 14.56 -11.87
C ALA A 312 -14.43 15.14 -11.07
N PRO A 313 -13.52 14.35 -10.48
CA PRO A 313 -12.33 14.89 -9.83
C PRO A 313 -11.44 15.76 -10.74
N VAL A 314 -11.28 15.39 -12.01
CA VAL A 314 -10.49 16.17 -12.98
C VAL A 314 -11.17 17.50 -13.28
N LEU A 315 -12.49 17.50 -13.53
CA LEU A 315 -13.23 18.74 -13.76
C LEU A 315 -13.18 19.68 -12.54
N ARG A 316 -13.31 19.17 -11.30
CA ARG A 316 -13.16 20.01 -10.09
C ARG A 316 -11.78 20.67 -10.04
N THR A 317 -10.74 19.91 -10.39
CA THR A 317 -9.35 20.39 -10.40
C THR A 317 -9.12 21.47 -11.46
N TYR A 318 -9.78 21.36 -12.61
CA TYR A 318 -9.79 22.34 -13.70
C TYR A 318 -10.51 23.62 -13.25
N LEU A 319 -11.77 23.52 -12.81
CA LEU A 319 -12.59 24.67 -12.39
C LEU A 319 -11.94 25.45 -11.24
N ALA A 320 -11.37 24.77 -10.24
CA ALA A 320 -10.73 25.41 -9.09
C ALA A 320 -9.49 26.26 -9.43
N ARG A 321 -8.98 26.18 -10.67
CA ARG A 321 -7.83 26.95 -11.16
C ARG A 321 -8.23 28.06 -12.13
N LEU A 322 -9.51 28.16 -12.46
CA LEU A 322 -10.04 29.26 -13.25
C LEU A 322 -10.35 30.46 -12.34
N PRO A 323 -10.37 31.68 -12.89
CA PRO A 323 -10.97 32.83 -12.22
C PRO A 323 -12.45 32.59 -11.87
N ASP A 324 -12.94 33.18 -10.77
CA ASP A 324 -14.29 33.00 -10.20
C ASP A 324 -15.48 33.27 -11.15
N PHE A 325 -15.26 33.85 -12.32
CA PHE A 325 -16.30 34.10 -13.32
C PHE A 325 -16.23 33.13 -14.51
N ASP A 326 -15.05 32.58 -14.76
CA ASP A 326 -14.82 31.66 -15.89
C ASP A 326 -15.20 30.22 -15.53
N ASP A 327 -15.22 29.89 -14.23
CA ASP A 327 -15.58 28.56 -13.72
C ASP A 327 -17.06 28.20 -13.99
N VAL A 328 -17.97 29.18 -13.90
CA VAL A 328 -19.40 28.98 -14.21
C VAL A 328 -19.59 28.68 -15.70
N GLU A 329 -18.98 29.48 -16.58
CA GLU A 329 -19.06 29.26 -18.03
C GLU A 329 -18.42 27.92 -18.43
N ALA A 330 -17.27 27.60 -17.84
CA ALA A 330 -16.61 26.33 -18.05
C ALA A 330 -17.44 25.14 -17.56
N LEU A 331 -18.12 25.27 -16.41
CA LEU A 331 -19.00 24.24 -15.90
C LEU A 331 -20.21 24.03 -16.84
N ASP A 332 -20.83 25.10 -17.31
CA ASP A 332 -21.92 25.01 -18.28
C ASP A 332 -21.48 24.33 -19.58
N ARG A 333 -20.28 24.67 -20.07
CA ARG A 333 -19.65 23.99 -21.22
C ARG A 333 -19.43 22.50 -20.94
N ALA A 334 -18.96 22.14 -19.74
CA ALA A 334 -18.70 20.75 -19.36
C ALA A 334 -20.00 19.94 -19.29
N LEU A 335 -21.04 20.48 -18.67
CA LEU A 335 -22.35 19.84 -18.59
C LEU A 335 -23.00 19.68 -19.97
N ALA A 336 -22.86 20.68 -20.84
CA ALA A 336 -23.32 20.59 -22.24
C ALA A 336 -22.58 19.49 -23.01
N TYR A 337 -21.26 19.39 -22.85
CA TYR A 337 -20.44 18.32 -23.44
C TYR A 337 -20.92 16.93 -22.98
N VAL A 338 -21.09 16.75 -21.66
CA VAL A 338 -21.56 15.48 -21.09
C VAL A 338 -22.95 15.11 -21.60
N ALA A 339 -23.87 16.07 -21.66
CA ALA A 339 -25.23 15.83 -22.15
C ALA A 339 -25.28 15.40 -23.63
N ALA A 340 -24.24 15.72 -24.41
CA ALA A 340 -24.09 15.35 -25.81
C ALA A 340 -23.23 14.08 -26.02
N HIS A 341 -22.62 13.54 -24.97
CA HIS A 341 -21.68 12.42 -25.07
C HIS A 341 -22.34 11.14 -25.62
N ALA A 342 -21.65 10.41 -26.50
CA ALA A 342 -22.24 9.27 -27.21
C ALA A 342 -22.66 8.13 -26.28
N ASP A 343 -21.90 7.87 -25.23
CA ASP A 343 -22.21 6.87 -24.20
C ASP A 343 -23.17 7.45 -23.14
N PHE A 344 -24.39 6.90 -23.08
CA PHE A 344 -25.42 7.32 -22.14
C PHE A 344 -25.08 6.97 -20.68
N GLU A 345 -24.56 5.77 -20.42
CA GLU A 345 -24.29 5.31 -19.05
C GLU A 345 -23.14 6.11 -18.44
N ALA A 346 -22.08 6.34 -19.22
CA ALA A 346 -20.96 7.18 -18.78
C ALA A 346 -21.40 8.63 -18.49
N ALA A 347 -22.24 9.21 -19.36
CA ALA A 347 -22.76 10.56 -19.18
C ALA A 347 -23.66 10.68 -17.95
N LEU A 348 -24.60 9.73 -17.77
CA LEU A 348 -25.47 9.72 -16.60
C LEU A 348 -24.67 9.50 -15.32
N GLY A 349 -23.71 8.57 -15.33
CA GLY A 349 -22.82 8.32 -14.20
C GLY A 349 -22.08 9.58 -13.75
N PHE A 350 -21.48 10.31 -14.69
CA PHE A 350 -20.84 11.59 -14.38
C PHE A 350 -21.83 12.60 -13.75
N LEU A 351 -23.00 12.80 -14.35
CA LEU A 351 -23.96 13.80 -13.84
C LEU A 351 -24.45 13.45 -12.43
N MET A 352 -24.56 12.16 -12.10
CA MET A 352 -24.92 11.70 -10.77
C MET A 352 -23.78 11.83 -9.75
N ASP A 353 -22.53 11.65 -10.19
CA ASP A 353 -21.33 11.87 -9.37
C ASP A 353 -20.98 13.36 -9.20
N TRP A 354 -21.38 14.22 -10.14
CA TRP A 354 -21.28 15.68 -10.11
C TRP A 354 -22.47 16.40 -9.41
N PRO A 355 -23.34 15.66 -8.72
CA PRO A 355 -24.74 16.03 -8.44
C PRO A 355 -25.51 17.00 -9.37
N ALA A 356 -25.31 16.92 -10.70
CA ALA A 356 -26.06 17.69 -11.70
C ALA A 356 -27.44 17.05 -11.99
N HIS A 357 -28.30 16.99 -10.97
CA HIS A 357 -29.57 16.23 -11.05
C HIS A 357 -30.56 16.76 -12.09
N ARG A 358 -30.54 18.06 -12.38
CA ARG A 358 -31.41 18.69 -13.40
C ARG A 358 -31.03 18.19 -14.79
N GLU A 359 -29.74 18.20 -15.07
CA GLU A 359 -29.14 17.79 -16.33
C GLU A 359 -29.25 16.27 -16.50
N ALA A 360 -29.05 15.51 -15.42
CA ALA A 360 -29.27 14.06 -15.39
C ALA A 360 -30.71 13.70 -15.74
N ALA A 361 -31.70 14.36 -15.13
CA ALA A 361 -33.10 14.15 -15.45
C ALA A 361 -33.41 14.46 -16.91
N ALA A 362 -32.94 15.61 -17.41
CA ALA A 362 -33.11 15.99 -18.82
C ALA A 362 -32.47 14.98 -19.79
N LEU A 363 -31.30 14.42 -19.44
CA LEU A 363 -30.63 13.39 -20.23
C LEU A 363 -31.46 12.10 -20.30
N VAL A 364 -31.95 11.64 -19.15
CA VAL A 364 -32.82 10.45 -19.06
C VAL A 364 -34.06 10.64 -19.91
N GLU A 365 -34.75 11.77 -19.78
CA GLU A 365 -35.98 12.03 -20.54
C GLU A 365 -35.76 12.10 -22.05
N ARG A 366 -34.63 12.69 -22.49
CA ARG A 366 -34.31 12.85 -23.91
C ARG A 366 -33.85 11.55 -24.57
N ARG A 367 -33.06 10.74 -23.85
CA ARG A 367 -32.31 9.60 -24.42
C ARG A 367 -32.66 8.25 -23.80
N ILE A 368 -33.82 8.13 -23.15
CA ILE A 368 -34.25 6.88 -22.48
C ILE A 368 -34.17 5.62 -23.36
N ARG A 369 -34.34 5.77 -24.67
CA ARG A 369 -34.27 4.66 -25.64
C ARG A 369 -32.86 4.09 -25.82
N GLU A 370 -31.84 4.78 -25.34
CA GLU A 370 -30.43 4.38 -25.42
C GLU A 370 -29.97 3.60 -24.19
N VAL A 371 -30.82 3.48 -23.15
CA VAL A 371 -30.58 2.54 -22.06
C VAL A 371 -30.59 1.13 -22.64
N ARG A 372 -29.40 0.55 -22.81
CA ARG A 372 -29.21 -0.79 -23.34
C ARG A 372 -28.56 -1.63 -22.23
N ALA A 373 -29.35 -2.52 -21.65
CA ALA A 373 -28.96 -3.46 -20.58
C ALA A 373 -28.87 -2.88 -19.16
N SER A 374 -28.75 -3.78 -18.18
CA SER A 374 -28.87 -3.47 -16.75
C SER A 374 -27.79 -2.49 -16.29
N LEU A 375 -28.18 -1.23 -16.15
CA LEU A 375 -27.42 -0.19 -15.47
C LEU A 375 -27.16 -0.63 -14.02
N ALA A 376 -25.89 -0.83 -13.65
CA ALA A 376 -25.52 -1.40 -12.36
C ALA A 376 -25.97 -0.53 -11.16
N LEU A 377 -26.03 0.79 -11.34
CA LEU A 377 -26.39 1.78 -10.32
C LEU A 377 -27.80 2.36 -10.50
N LYS A 378 -28.63 1.73 -11.33
CA LYS A 378 -29.96 2.21 -11.71
C LYS A 378 -30.85 2.60 -10.53
N ASP A 379 -30.98 1.72 -9.54
CA ASP A 379 -31.88 1.92 -8.40
C ASP A 379 -31.39 3.07 -7.50
N ASP A 380 -30.07 3.16 -7.29
CA ASP A 380 -29.44 4.26 -6.53
C ASP A 380 -29.65 5.61 -7.25
N TRP A 381 -29.44 5.65 -8.57
CA TRP A 381 -29.64 6.86 -9.34
C TRP A 381 -31.10 7.30 -9.39
N ALA A 382 -32.04 6.37 -9.58
CA ALA A 382 -33.46 6.67 -9.55
C ALA A 382 -33.90 7.20 -8.17
N ALA A 383 -33.42 6.59 -7.08
CA ALA A 383 -33.73 7.05 -5.73
C ALA A 383 -33.26 8.49 -5.48
N ARG A 384 -32.07 8.87 -5.99
CA ARG A 384 -31.55 10.25 -5.89
C ARG A 384 -32.35 11.26 -6.71
N LEU A 385 -32.91 10.85 -7.86
CA LEU A 385 -33.73 11.72 -8.72
C LEU A 385 -35.18 11.85 -8.23
N ALA A 386 -35.74 10.83 -7.58
CA ALA A 386 -37.16 10.71 -7.28
C ALA A 386 -37.79 11.90 -6.55
N GLN A 387 -37.03 12.57 -5.66
CA GLN A 387 -37.57 13.68 -4.87
C GLN A 387 -37.88 14.93 -5.72
N LYS A 388 -37.01 15.26 -6.69
CA LYS A 388 -37.12 16.50 -7.48
C LYS A 388 -37.50 16.26 -8.95
N TYR A 389 -37.24 15.06 -9.46
CA TYR A 389 -37.46 14.66 -10.85
C TYR A 389 -38.10 13.27 -10.92
N PRO A 390 -39.37 13.12 -10.44
CA PRO A 390 -40.04 11.82 -10.35
C PRO A 390 -40.22 11.14 -11.72
N ASP A 391 -40.59 11.89 -12.75
CA ASP A 391 -40.81 11.37 -14.10
C ASP A 391 -39.54 10.74 -14.69
N ALA A 392 -38.38 11.37 -14.47
CA ALA A 392 -37.10 10.84 -14.90
C ALA A 392 -36.73 9.58 -14.11
N ALA A 393 -36.96 9.56 -12.80
CA ALA A 393 -36.72 8.39 -11.96
C ALA A 393 -37.59 7.19 -12.38
N GLU A 394 -38.89 7.40 -12.64
CA GLU A 394 -39.80 6.36 -13.11
C GLU A 394 -39.38 5.82 -14.48
N ARG A 395 -39.02 6.69 -15.42
CA ARG A 395 -38.54 6.27 -16.75
C ARG A 395 -37.27 5.45 -16.66
N LEU A 396 -36.33 5.85 -15.80
CA LEU A 396 -35.09 5.11 -15.58
C LEU A 396 -35.37 3.73 -14.97
N LEU A 397 -36.31 3.63 -14.01
CA LEU A 397 -36.75 2.35 -13.44
C LEU A 397 -37.47 1.47 -14.48
N ALA A 398 -38.24 2.07 -15.37
CA ALA A 398 -39.01 1.38 -16.40
C ALA A 398 -38.18 0.93 -17.62
N SER A 399 -36.98 1.48 -17.85
CA SER A 399 -36.13 1.06 -18.98
C SER A 399 -35.54 -0.33 -18.74
N ALA A 400 -35.73 -1.24 -19.70
CA ALA A 400 -35.37 -2.66 -19.64
C ALA A 400 -33.89 -2.96 -19.87
#